data_AF-A0A3P6F180-F1
#
_entry.id   AF-A0A3P6F180-F1
#
_cell.length_a   1.000
_cell.length_b   1.000
_cell.length_c   1.000
_cell.angle_alpha   90.00
_cell.angle_beta   90.00
_cell.angle_gamma   90.00
#
_symmetry.space_group_name_H-M   'P 1'
#
loop_
_entity.id
_entity.type
_entity.pdbx_description
1 polymer ?
#
loop_
_entity_poly.entity_id
_entity_poly.type
_entity_poly.pdbx_seq_one_letter_code
_entity_poly.pdbx_strand_id
1 'polypeptide(L)' 'MLGIGRTTKVADATDAQGWKLRRCRGRVMQEIIEKIQCVTPPRPEAGCDRTLWKQRQGQYEEKFASKDT' A
#
# COMPACT_ATOMS: atom_id res chain seq x y z
N MET A 1 5.17 -10.61 4.73
CA MET A 1 4.75 -9.19 4.65
C MET A 1 5.06 -8.67 3.25
N LEU A 2 4.23 -7.78 2.70
CA LEU A 2 4.31 -7.27 1.31
C LEU A 2 5.46 -6.29 1.05
N GLY A 3 6.28 -5.97 2.06
CA GLY A 3 7.39 -5.02 1.93
C GLY A 3 6.98 -3.55 1.88
N ILE A 4 5.70 -3.24 2.07
CA ILE A 4 5.17 -1.88 2.21
C ILE A 4 5.21 -1.49 3.70
N GLY A 5 5.84 -0.36 4.02
CA GLY A 5 5.94 0.17 5.38
C GLY A 5 4.61 0.76 5.86
N ARG A 6 4.37 0.79 7.18
CA ARG A 6 3.11 1.29 7.78
C ARG A 6 2.82 2.77 7.48
N THR A 7 3.85 3.53 7.13
CA THR A 7 3.78 4.96 6.80
C THR A 7 3.84 5.22 5.30
N THR A 8 3.91 4.17 4.49
CA THR A 8 4.07 4.26 3.04
C THR A 8 2.81 4.84 2.40
N LYS A 9 3.02 5.84 1.54
CA LYS A 9 1.96 6.40 0.70
C LYS A 9 1.81 5.60 -0.59
N VAL A 10 0.79 5.91 -1.39
CA VAL A 10 0.57 5.22 -2.66
C VAL A 10 1.74 5.47 -3.61
N ALA A 11 2.22 6.71 -3.71
CA ALA A 11 3.32 7.04 -4.61
C ALA A 11 4.57 6.17 -4.35
N ASP A 12 4.95 5.96 -3.08
CA ASP A 12 6.16 5.17 -2.75
C ASP A 12 5.95 3.65 -2.94
N ALA A 13 4.69 3.19 -2.98
CA ALA A 13 4.32 1.79 -3.21
C ALA A 13 4.14 1.44 -4.69
N THR A 14 4.39 2.40 -5.59
CA THR A 14 4.19 2.25 -7.03
C THR A 14 5.43 2.66 -7.82
N ASP A 15 5.55 2.15 -9.03
CA ASP A 15 6.53 2.57 -10.03
C ASP A 15 5.90 2.56 -11.43
N ALA A 16 6.72 2.80 -12.46
CA ALA A 16 6.26 2.82 -13.85
C ALA A 16 5.67 1.49 -14.33
N GLN A 17 5.91 0.37 -13.63
CA GLN A 17 5.41 -0.96 -13.95
C GLN A 17 4.18 -1.36 -13.12
N GLY A 18 3.81 -0.59 -12.09
CA GLY A 18 2.62 -0.81 -11.27
C GLY A 18 2.95 -0.86 -9.78
N TRP A 19 2.38 -1.84 -9.07
CA TRP A 19 2.59 -1.98 -7.62
C TRP A 19 3.94 -2.61 -7.28
N LYS A 20 4.73 -1.93 -6.44
CA LYS A 20 6.04 -2.36 -5.95
C LYS A 20 5.91 -3.29 -4.73
N LEU A 21 5.34 -4.48 -4.94
CA LEU A 21 5.15 -5.48 -3.88
C LEU A 21 6.34 -6.44 -3.78
N ARG A 22 6.77 -6.77 -2.56
CA ARG A 22 7.80 -7.79 -2.34
C ARG A 22 7.24 -9.19 -2.61
N ARG A 23 7.95 -9.97 -3.42
CA ARG A 23 7.66 -11.39 -3.64
C ARG A 23 7.64 -12.15 -2.31
N CYS A 24 6.61 -12.96 -2.12
CA CYS A 24 6.43 -13.83 -0.95
C CYS A 24 6.31 -15.29 -1.41
N ARG A 25 6.74 -16.25 -0.58
CA ARG A 25 6.70 -17.69 -0.90
C ARG A 25 5.39 -18.39 -0.51
N GLY A 26 4.56 -17.77 0.34
CA GLY A 26 3.31 -18.37 0.78
C GLY A 26 2.21 -18.23 -0.28
N ARG A 27 1.53 -19.34 -0.61
CA ARG A 27 0.48 -19.40 -1.63
C ARG A 27 -0.60 -18.32 -1.44
N VAL A 28 -1.16 -18.20 -0.24
CA VAL A 28 -2.19 -17.18 0.06
C VAL A 28 -1.69 -15.76 -0.23
N MET A 29 -0.42 -15.47 0.08
CA MET A 29 0.15 -14.15 -0.18
C MET A 29 0.42 -13.93 -1.67
N GLN A 30 0.75 -14.97 -2.43
CA GLN A 30 0.88 -14.89 -3.88
C GLN A 30 -0.47 -14.58 -4.53
N GLU A 31 -1.54 -15.27 -4.12
CA GLU A 31 -2.90 -15.02 -4.61
C GLU A 31 -3.37 -13.58 -4.30
N ILE A 32 -3.02 -13.04 -3.12
CA ILE A 32 -3.28 -11.64 -2.78
C ILE A 32 -2.47 -10.68 -3.65
N ILE A 33 -1.18 -10.96 -3.87
CA ILE A 33 -0.31 -10.13 -4.72
C ILE A 33 -0.85 -10.08 -6.15
N GLU A 34 -1.24 -11.21 -6.72
CA GLU A 34 -1.82 -11.29 -8.07
C GLU A 34 -3.07 -10.43 -8.18
N LYS A 35 -3.99 -10.52 -7.21
CA LYS A 35 -5.21 -9.69 -7.18
C LYS A 35 -4.89 -8.20 -7.11
N ILE A 36 -3.89 -7.79 -6.33
CA ILE A 36 -3.48 -6.38 -6.23
C ILE A 36 -2.85 -5.91 -7.54
N GLN A 37 -2.01 -6.74 -8.16
CA GLN A 37 -1.35 -6.40 -9.43
C GLN A 37 -2.33 -6.19 -10.59
N CYS A 38 -3.50 -6.85 -10.57
CA CYS A 38 -4.57 -6.60 -11.53
C CYS A 38 -5.24 -5.23 -11.38
N VAL A 39 -5.05 -4.52 -10.26
CA VAL A 39 -5.61 -3.19 -10.04
C VAL A 39 -4.60 -2.13 -10.50
N THR A 40 -4.98 -1.26 -11.42
CA THR A 40 -4.11 -0.14 -11.84
C THR A 40 -3.90 0.81 -10.66
N PRO A 41 -2.64 1.17 -10.32
CA PRO A 41 -2.41 2.17 -9.30
C PRO A 41 -2.99 3.53 -9.70
N PRO A 42 -3.47 4.34 -8.73
CA PRO A 42 -3.96 5.67 -9.02
C PRO A 42 -2.84 6.54 -9.59
N ARG A 43 -3.16 7.34 -10.59
CA ARG A 43 -2.20 8.22 -11.24
C ARG A 43 -1.93 9.47 -10.38
N PRO A 44 -0.74 10.10 -10.50
CA PRO A 44 -0.43 11.32 -9.76
C PRO A 44 -1.45 12.45 -9.95
N GLU A 45 -2.16 12.47 -11.08
CA GLU A 45 -3.16 13.50 -11.38
C GLU A 45 -4.50 13.27 -10.66
N ALA A 46 -4.68 12.13 -9.98
CA ALA A 46 -5.92 11.77 -9.28
C ALA A 46 -6.14 12.50 -7.95
N GLY A 47 -5.21 13.37 -7.54
CA GLY A 47 -5.31 14.20 -6.35
C GLY A 47 -4.22 13.93 -5.32
N CYS A 48 -4.47 14.31 -4.06
CA CYS A 48 -3.49 14.19 -2.98
C CYS A 48 -3.14 12.72 -2.67
N ASP A 49 -1.85 12.46 -2.47
CA ASP A 49 -1.33 11.14 -2.12
C ASP A 49 -1.84 10.68 -0.75
N ARG A 50 -2.10 9.36 -0.61
CA ARG A 50 -2.79 8.77 0.55
C ARG A 50 -1.95 7.72 1.24
N THR A 51 -2.02 7.68 2.57
CA THR A 51 -1.43 6.61 3.38
C THR A 51 -2.15 5.29 3.11
N LEU A 52 -1.41 4.22 2.84
CA LEU A 52 -1.99 2.91 2.51
C LEU A 52 -2.59 2.17 3.71
N TRP A 53 -2.08 2.44 4.91
CA TRP A 53 -2.47 1.72 6.12
C TRP A 53 -3.44 2.52 6.96
N LYS A 54 -4.49 1.84 7.42
CA LYS A 54 -5.40 2.36 8.44
C LYS A 54 -4.64 2.46 9.76
N GLN A 55 -4.72 3.61 10.41
CA GLN A 55 -4.21 3.77 11.77
C GLN A 55 -5.26 3.44 12.82
N ARG A 56 -6.54 3.65 12.49
CA ARG A 56 -7.72 3.25 13.28
C ARG A 56 -8.82 2.75 12.35
N GLN A 57 -9.83 2.06 12.90
CA GLN A 57 -10.94 1.53 12.12
C GLN A 57 -11.67 2.67 11.38
N GLY A 58 -11.59 2.68 10.05
CA GLY A 58 -12.24 3.70 9.21
C GLY A 58 -11.44 4.98 8.99
N GLN A 59 -10.27 5.14 9.62
CA GLN A 59 -9.49 6.39 9.54
C GLN A 59 -8.14 6.16 8.84
N TYR A 60 -7.99 6.83 7.69
CA TYR A 60 -6.73 6.99 6.99
C TYR A 60 -6.21 8.39 7.31
N GLU A 61 -5.35 8.51 8.33
CA GLU A 61 -4.72 9.79 8.63
C GLU A 61 -3.56 10.07 7.68
N GLU A 62 -3.38 11.35 7.32
CA GLU A 62 -2.29 11.84 6.48
C GLU A 62 -0.92 11.70 7.17
N LYS A 63 -0.90 11.61 8.50
CA LYS A 63 0.31 11.50 9.33
C LYS A 63 0.23 10.25 10.17
N PHE A 64 1.31 9.46 10.21
CA PHE A 64 1.42 8.27 11.06
C PHE A 64 1.85 8.64 12.47
N ALA A 65 1.05 8.24 13.47
CA ALA A 65 1.40 8.32 14.88
C ALA A 65 1.34 6.93 15.52
N SER A 66 2.48 6.37 15.92
CA SER A 66 2.56 5.10 16.65
C SER A 66 2.46 5.26 18.17
N LYS A 67 1.81 6.33 18.66
CA LYS A 67 1.89 6.70 20.08
C LYS A 67 1.08 5.78 21.01
N ASP A 68 0.25 4.91 20.46
CA ASP A 68 -0.52 3.91 21.22
C ASP A 68 -0.10 2.49 20.78
N THR A 69 1.05 2.02 21.24
CA THR A 69 1.34 0.57 21.30
C THR A 69 1.69 0.19 22.72
#